data_AF-A0A2V6HGP2-F1
#
_entry.id   AF-A0A2V6HGP2-F1
#
_cell.length_a   1.000
_cell.length_b   1.000
_cell.length_c   1.000
_cell.angle_alpha   90.00
_cell.angle_beta   90.00
_cell.angle_gamma   90.00
#
_symmetry.space_group_name_H-M   'P 1'
#
loop_
_entity.id
_entity.type
_entity.pdbx_description
1 polymer ?
#
loop_
_entity_poly.entity_id
_entity_poly.type
_entity_poly.pdbx_seq_one_letter_code
_entity_poly.pdbx_strand_id
1 'polypeptide(L)' 'MSDYAKTDGNGGVYLLRRVEGDEAHFLTLTFWDSEQAIQQFAGEDIERERYYPKDAEFLLKFERLVKHDEVVVAS' A
#
# COMPACT_ATOMS: atom_id res chain seq x y z
N MET A 1 3.39 6.55 5.73
CA MET A 1 1.96 6.71 6.12
C MET A 1 1.45 8.12 5.92
N SER A 2 2.15 9.17 6.39
CA SER A 2 1.67 10.55 6.21
C SER A 2 1.49 10.94 4.74
N ASP A 3 2.26 10.37 3.82
CA ASP A 3 2.21 10.76 2.40
C ASP A 3 0.91 10.29 1.73
N TYR A 4 0.46 9.07 2.04
CA TYR A 4 -0.80 8.50 1.56
C TYR A 4 -1.99 9.40 1.92
N ALA A 5 -2.11 9.74 3.22
CA ALA A 5 -3.20 10.58 3.72
C ALA A 5 -3.15 12.04 3.26
N LYS A 6 -2.03 12.46 2.63
CA LYS A 6 -1.86 13.79 2.06
C LYS A 6 -2.13 13.84 0.56
N THR A 7 -2.26 12.69 -0.10
CA THR A 7 -2.60 12.65 -1.52
C THR A 7 -4.10 12.77 -1.67
N ASP A 8 -4.53 13.73 -2.48
CA ASP A 8 -5.94 13.95 -2.78
C ASP A 8 -6.56 12.67 -3.37
N GLY A 9 -7.77 12.35 -2.90
CA GLY A 9 -8.48 11.13 -3.26
C GLY A 9 -8.07 9.89 -2.46
N ASN A 10 -7.24 10.01 -1.41
CA ASN A 10 -7.06 8.92 -0.44
C ASN A 10 -8.27 8.80 0.51
N GLY A 11 -8.99 7.67 0.43
CA GLY A 11 -10.15 7.35 1.27
C GLY A 11 -9.79 6.65 2.58
N GLY A 12 -8.53 6.31 2.80
CA GLY A 12 -8.05 5.69 4.04
C GLY A 12 -6.82 4.82 3.87
N VAL A 13 -6.13 4.60 4.99
CA VAL A 13 -4.90 3.80 5.07
C VAL A 13 -4.98 2.87 6.26
N TYR A 14 -4.76 1.58 6.03
CA TYR A 14 -4.78 0.54 7.03
C TYR A 14 -3.47 -0.23 6.96
N LEU A 15 -2.77 -0.37 8.09
CA LEU A 15 -1.63 -1.27 8.21
C LEU A 15 -2.07 -2.52 8.97
N LEU A 16 -2.15 -3.63 8.25
CA LEU A 16 -2.50 -4.93 8.79
C LEU A 16 -1.21 -5.68 9.16
N ARG A 17 -1.28 -6.46 10.24
CA ARG A 17 -0.18 -7.34 10.66
C ARG A 17 -0.71 -8.71 11.02
N ARG A 18 -0.08 -9.75 10.50
CA ARG A 18 -0.26 -11.15 10.90
C ARG A 18 1.08 -11.74 11.33
N VAL A 19 1.11 -12.56 12.37
CA VAL A 19 2.33 -13.24 12.84
C VAL A 19 2.18 -14.73 12.58
N GLU A 20 3.18 -15.33 11.93
CA GLU A 20 3.23 -16.75 11.58
C GLU A 20 4.61 -17.31 11.97
N GLY A 21 4.66 -18.08 13.06
CA GLY A 21 5.93 -18.55 13.61
C GLY A 21 6.79 -17.39 14.12
N ASP A 22 7.98 -17.25 13.54
CA ASP A 22 8.95 -16.19 13.80
C ASP A 22 8.86 -15.02 12.79
N GLU A 23 8.01 -15.12 11.76
CA GLU A 23 7.81 -14.06 10.77
C GLU A 23 6.57 -13.20 11.10
N ALA A 24 6.69 -11.89 10.89
CA ALA A 24 5.56 -10.96 10.89
C ALA A 24 5.30 -10.46 9.47
N HIS A 25 4.09 -10.69 8.97
CA HIS A 25 3.62 -10.23 7.68
C HIS A 25 2.88 -8.90 7.86
N PHE A 26 3.26 -7.91 7.07
CA PHE A 26 2.61 -6.61 7.03
C PHE A 26 1.94 -6.40 5.68
N LEU A 27 0.71 -5.88 5.69
CA LEU A 27 -0.01 -5.49 4.49
C LEU A 27 -0.52 -4.06 4.66
N THR A 28 -0.11 -3.17 3.76
CA THR A 28 -0.67 -1.82 3.68
C THR A 28 -1.84 -1.86 2.71
N LEU A 29 -3.05 -1.61 3.22
CA LEU A 29 -4.27 -1.50 2.42
C LEU A 29 -4.67 -0.03 2.35
N THR A 30 -4.88 0.47 1.13
CA THR A 30 -5.24 1.87 0.89
C THR A 30 -6.44 1.96 -0.04
N PHE A 31 -7.34 2.88 0.27
CA PHE A 31 -8.53 3.14 -0.54
C PHE A 31 -8.36 4.45 -1.28
N TRP A 32 -8.79 4.48 -2.53
CA TRP A 32 -8.61 5.61 -3.42
C TRP A 32 -9.87 5.86 -4.24
N ASP A 33 -10.17 7.14 -4.50
CA ASP A 33 -11.34 7.54 -5.28
C ASP A 33 -11.23 7.18 -6.77
N SER A 34 -10.00 6.97 -7.27
CA SER A 34 -9.73 6.58 -8.67
C SER A 34 -8.30 6.06 -8.86
N GLU A 35 -8.06 5.35 -9.97
CA GLU A 35 -6.70 5.00 -10.41
C GLU A 35 -5.82 6.23 -10.63
N GLN A 36 -6.39 7.36 -11.05
CA GLN A 36 -5.63 8.59 -11.23
C GLN A 36 -5.09 9.13 -9.90
N ALA A 37 -5.84 8.99 -8.81
CA ALA A 37 -5.36 9.34 -7.46
C ALA A 37 -4.21 8.41 -7.02
N ILE A 38 -4.30 7.12 -7.37
CA ILE A 38 -3.21 6.15 -7.15
C ILE A 38 -1.96 6.56 -7.92
N GLN A 39 -2.08 6.94 -9.19
CA GLN A 39 -0.96 7.42 -10.01
C GLN A 39 -0.30 8.67 -9.43
N GLN A 40 -1.07 9.60 -8.87
CA GLN A 40 -0.51 10.79 -8.20
C GLN A 40 0.33 10.42 -6.97
N PHE A 41 -0.03 9.34 -6.28
CA PHE A 41 0.72 8.85 -5.13
C PHE A 41 1.95 7.99 -5.52
N ALA A 42 1.75 7.03 -6.41
CA ALA A 42 2.71 5.97 -6.72
C ALA A 42 3.61 6.28 -7.94
N GLY A 43 3.20 7.22 -8.80
CA GLY A 43 3.78 7.45 -10.12
C GLY A 43 3.03 6.71 -11.23
N GLU A 44 3.55 6.78 -12.46
CA GLU A 44 2.89 6.18 -13.64
C GLU A 44 2.80 4.65 -13.58
N ASP A 45 3.78 3.98 -12.99
CA ASP A 45 3.81 2.54 -12.81
C ASP A 45 3.22 2.15 -11.44
N ILE A 46 1.88 2.11 -11.37
CA ILE A 46 1.15 1.86 -10.11
C ILE A 46 1.30 0.42 -9.59
N GLU A 47 1.75 -0.52 -10.43
CA GLU A 47 1.99 -1.90 -10.00
C GLU A 47 3.32 -2.04 -9.25
N ARG A 48 4.22 -1.05 -9.38
CA ARG A 48 5.50 -1.08 -8.71
C ARG A 48 5.40 -0.57 -7.28
N GLU A 49 5.74 -1.44 -6.34
CA GLU A 49 5.74 -1.10 -4.92
C GLU A 49 6.75 0.02 -4.61
N ARG A 50 6.30 0.98 -3.79
CA ARG A 50 7.11 2.13 -3.38
C ARG A 50 7.76 1.83 -2.04
N TYR A 51 8.95 1.24 -2.10
CA TYR A 51 9.76 1.01 -0.91
C TYR A 51 10.48 2.27 -0.44
N TYR A 52 10.46 2.50 0.87
CA TYR A 52 11.27 3.52 1.53
C TYR A 52 12.66 2.95 1.86
N PRO A 53 13.71 3.78 1.88
CA PRO A 53 15.09 3.31 2.12
C PRO A 53 15.25 2.46 3.40
N LYS A 54 14.44 2.73 4.43
CA LYS A 54 14.47 2.00 5.70
C LYS A 54 13.83 0.62 5.62
N ASP A 55 13.01 0.34 4.62
CA ASP A 55 12.27 -0.92 4.53
C ASP A 55 13.23 -2.12 4.38
N ALA A 56 14.39 -1.92 3.75
CA ALA A 56 15.46 -2.92 3.68
C ALA A 56 16.12 -3.27 5.00
N GLU A 57 15.96 -2.45 6.03
CA GLU A 57 16.48 -2.74 7.36
C GLU A 57 15.53 -3.66 8.16
N PHE A 58 14.26 -3.77 7.76
CA PHE A 58 13.22 -4.45 8.54
C PHE A 58 12.49 -5.58 7.79
N LEU A 59 12.41 -5.51 6.46
CA LEU A 59 11.66 -6.48 5.67
C LEU A 59 12.53 -7.68 5.30
N LEU A 60 12.06 -8.87 5.67
CA LEU A 60 12.67 -10.15 5.29
C LEU A 60 12.49 -10.45 3.79
N LYS A 61 11.37 -9.99 3.21
CA LYS A 61 10.99 -10.22 1.81
C LYS A 61 10.27 -8.98 1.28
N PHE A 62 10.45 -8.73 0.00
CA PHE A 62 9.81 -7.64 -0.74
C PHE A 62 8.85 -8.23 -1.76
N GLU A 63 7.57 -7.85 -1.69
CA GLU A 63 6.61 -8.15 -2.75
C GLU A 63 6.97 -7.35 -4.00
N ARG A 64 6.93 -7.99 -5.17
CA ARG A 64 7.40 -7.32 -6.40
C ARG A 64 6.33 -6.42 -7.02
N LEU A 65 5.06 -6.71 -6.76
CA LEU A 65 3.93 -6.05 -7.41
C LEU A 65 2.83 -5.73 -6.40
N VAL A 66 2.28 -4.53 -6.53
CA VAL A 66 1.07 -4.08 -5.84
C VAL A 66 -0.14 -4.65 -6.59
N LYS A 67 -1.15 -5.10 -5.84
CA LYS A 67 -2.44 -5.51 -6.39
C LYS A 67 -3.44 -4.37 -6.25
N HIS A 68 -4.20 -4.13 -7.30
CA HIS A 68 -5.29 -3.16 -7.34
C HIS A 68 -6.61 -3.90 -7.54
N ASP A 69 -7.55 -3.67 -6.64
CA ASP A 69 -8.88 -4.28 -6.67
C ASP A 69 -9.93 -3.16 -6.59
N GLU A 70 -11.07 -3.35 -7.25
CA GLU A 70 -12.19 -2.42 -7.17
C GLU A 70 -13.11 -2.78 -6.00
N VAL A 71 -13.44 -1.79 -5.17
CA VAL A 71 -14.44 -1.95 -4.11
C VAL A 71 -15.84 -1.85 -4.73
N VAL A 72 -16.43 -3.01 -5.06
CA VAL A 72 -17.79 -3.07 -5.64
C VAL A 72 -18.87 -2.86 -4.58
N VAL A 73 -18.60 -3.25 -3.33
CA VAL A 73 -19.52 -3.08 -2.19
C VAL A 73 -18.70 -2.80 -0.93
N ALA A 74 -19.13 -1.80 -0.15
CA ALA A 74 -18.70 -1.55 1.22
C ALA A 74 -19.95 -1.24 2.07
N SER A 75 -19.91 -1.60 3.35
CA SER A 75 -21.03 -1.44 4.30
C SER A 75 -20.57 -0.81 5.59
#